data_AF-A0A1L4BRN5-F1
#
_entry.id   AF-A0A1L4BRN5-F1
#
_cell.length_a   1.000
_cell.length_b   1.000
_cell.length_c   1.000
_cell.angle_alpha   90.00
_cell.angle_beta   90.00
_cell.angle_gamma   90.00
#
_symmetry.space_group_name_H-M   'P 1'
#
loop_
_entity.id
_entity.type
_entity.pdbx_description
1 polymer ?
#
loop_
_entity_poly.entity_id
_entity_poly.type
_entity_poly.pdbx_seq_one_letter_code
_entity_poly.pdbx_strand_id
1 'polypeptide(L)'
;MKKLLLTIILAIPMMGYCGFMDWVQGYPEVKVKIEKALEQKYHGDKFEVWDLSYSDNLGGYNFKYKPINAEYDYTYKGSYLSKRDILSANSYMTTKVAYQWIDEFQPLVDKVSKNNLIFGSLDPQSPYQWRKMKKDPIDKALHDLYSSNPVDINKWIAEDHNAIAGSISIFIAIPRTAEGVYETLRLIEQVNNKLRSYNLYSYKLEVITYDIPKDFNIEKYYYKVFPSFKTSHGWWFEEGVQKYAWGYLQINSCTKISEFKKFCNTQYGVEDLSTRKRIVLGNTTADRIYNLNDIINDFYIVNDFGQPDKCDPILGCYGRWDTRSRANKELKNSKYYPQLEKIINNQK
;
A
#
# COMPACT_ATOMS: atom_id res chain seq x y z
N MET A 1 33.34 57.14 -46.09
CA MET A 1 33.94 57.59 -44.81
C MET A 1 32.82 58.23 -43.99
N LYS A 2 32.16 57.49 -43.08
CA LYS A 2 32.37 57.42 -41.62
C LYS A 2 32.14 58.73 -40.84
N LYS A 3 31.32 58.61 -39.77
CA LYS A 3 30.88 59.55 -38.70
C LYS A 3 29.50 60.18 -38.99
N LEU A 4 28.50 60.21 -38.11
CA LEU A 4 28.39 59.89 -36.69
C LEU A 4 26.91 59.64 -36.32
N LEU A 5 26.71 58.85 -35.25
CA LEU A 5 25.48 58.55 -34.52
C LEU A 5 24.57 59.75 -34.19
N LEU A 6 23.25 59.53 -34.22
CA LEU A 6 22.36 60.08 -33.18
C LEU A 6 21.13 59.19 -32.94
N THR A 7 21.22 58.52 -31.81
CA THR A 7 20.23 57.93 -30.91
C THR A 7 18.84 58.59 -30.95
N ILE A 8 17.79 57.82 -31.27
CA ILE A 8 16.47 58.00 -30.64
C ILE A 8 16.05 56.65 -30.09
N ILE A 9 16.22 56.54 -28.78
CA ILE A 9 15.60 55.55 -27.90
C ILE A 9 14.10 55.79 -27.98
N LEU A 10 13.36 54.91 -28.66
CA LEU A 10 11.95 54.71 -28.35
C LEU A 10 11.89 53.56 -27.34
N ALA A 11 11.80 53.98 -26.09
CA ALA A 11 11.47 53.15 -24.94
C ALA A 11 10.12 52.46 -25.18
N ILE A 12 10.18 51.26 -25.74
CA ILE A 12 9.16 50.25 -25.47
C ILE A 12 9.67 49.52 -24.22
N PRO A 13 8.90 49.46 -23.12
CA PRO A 13 9.38 48.85 -21.90
C PRO A 13 9.74 47.40 -22.19
N MET A 14 11.04 47.07 -22.14
CA MET A 14 11.54 45.72 -21.95
C MET A 14 11.22 45.26 -20.52
N MET A 15 9.93 45.21 -20.19
CA MET A 15 9.38 44.55 -19.02
C MET A 15 8.39 43.51 -19.52
N GLY A 16 8.89 42.32 -19.82
CA GLY A 16 8.04 41.16 -20.06
C GLY A 16 8.50 40.26 -21.18
N TYR A 17 9.71 39.68 -21.12
CA TYR A 17 10.03 38.50 -21.94
C TYR A 17 11.18 37.63 -21.40
N CYS A 18 11.39 37.59 -20.08
CA CYS A 18 12.22 36.56 -19.44
C CYS A 18 11.38 35.44 -18.80
N GLY A 19 10.06 35.61 -18.65
CA GLY A 19 9.18 34.60 -18.05
C GLY A 19 8.40 33.72 -19.02
N PHE A 20 8.23 34.15 -20.29
CA PHE A 20 7.37 33.45 -21.25
C PHE A 20 8.13 32.43 -22.12
N MET A 21 9.42 32.67 -22.41
CA MET A 21 10.26 31.71 -23.15
C MET A 21 10.73 30.53 -22.27
N ASP A 22 11.01 30.78 -20.98
CA ASP A 22 11.28 29.72 -19.99
C ASP A 22 10.07 28.80 -19.75
N TRP A 23 8.85 29.30 -19.99
CA TRP A 23 7.61 28.53 -19.85
C TRP A 23 7.35 27.59 -21.04
N VAL A 24 7.76 27.98 -22.25
CA VAL A 24 7.51 27.21 -23.49
C VAL A 24 8.62 26.21 -23.81
N GLN A 25 9.86 26.42 -23.34
CA GLN A 25 10.99 25.51 -23.60
C GLN A 25 11.24 24.46 -22.50
N GLY A 26 10.49 24.53 -21.39
CA GLY A 26 10.79 23.73 -20.20
C GLY A 26 12.15 24.12 -19.60
N TYR A 27 12.53 23.50 -18.49
CA TYR A 27 13.88 23.67 -17.92
C TYR A 27 14.77 22.53 -18.44
N PRO A 28 15.31 22.55 -19.68
CA PRO A 28 15.95 21.40 -20.30
C PRO A 28 17.18 20.93 -19.52
N GLU A 29 17.99 21.85 -18.99
CA GLU A 29 19.16 21.50 -18.18
C GLU A 29 18.75 20.84 -16.86
N VAL A 30 17.68 21.32 -16.23
CA VAL A 30 17.17 20.75 -14.97
C VAL A 30 16.56 19.37 -15.24
N LYS A 31 15.82 19.22 -16.34
CA LYS A 31 15.27 17.94 -16.78
C LYS A 31 16.38 16.89 -16.94
N VAL A 32 17.43 17.19 -17.68
CA VAL A 32 18.57 16.27 -17.89
C VAL A 32 19.27 15.92 -16.57
N LYS A 33 19.41 16.89 -15.65
CA LYS A 33 19.95 16.62 -14.31
C LYS A 33 19.07 15.66 -13.52
N ILE A 34 17.74 15.86 -13.54
CA ILE A 34 16.79 14.97 -12.87
C ILE A 34 16.82 13.57 -13.48
N GLU A 35 16.82 13.45 -14.80
CA GLU A 35 16.91 12.15 -15.49
C GLU A 35 18.18 11.39 -15.12
N LYS A 36 19.34 12.05 -15.13
CA LYS A 36 20.61 11.45 -14.68
C LYS A 36 20.59 11.07 -13.20
N ALA A 37 20.03 11.92 -12.34
CA ALA A 37 19.92 11.63 -10.92
C ALA A 37 18.97 10.45 -10.64
N LEU A 38 17.89 10.30 -11.40
CA LEU A 38 17.00 9.14 -11.35
C LEU A 38 17.73 7.87 -11.84
N GLU A 39 18.44 7.95 -12.95
CA GLU A 39 19.24 6.83 -13.49
C GLU A 39 20.30 6.37 -12.49
N GLN A 40 20.99 7.30 -11.83
CA GLN A 40 21.95 6.98 -10.75
C GLN A 40 21.26 6.37 -9.53
N LYS A 41 20.14 6.95 -9.08
CA LYS A 41 19.38 6.47 -7.92
C LYS A 41 18.78 5.07 -8.14
N TYR A 42 18.46 4.73 -9.39
CA TYR A 42 17.85 3.47 -9.80
C TYR A 42 18.75 2.64 -10.70
N HIS A 43 20.06 2.74 -10.48
CA HIS A 43 21.11 1.85 -11.00
C HIS A 43 21.05 1.56 -12.51
N GLY A 44 20.78 2.59 -13.32
CA GLY A 44 20.78 2.51 -14.78
C GLY A 44 19.38 2.41 -15.41
N ASP A 45 18.31 2.31 -14.62
CA ASP A 45 16.95 2.45 -15.14
C ASP A 45 16.80 3.84 -15.79
N LYS A 46 16.27 3.89 -17.02
CA LYS A 46 16.07 5.14 -17.74
C LYS A 46 14.66 5.67 -17.54
N PHE A 47 14.54 6.98 -17.39
CA PHE A 47 13.29 7.66 -17.12
C PHE A 47 13.03 8.78 -18.11
N GLU A 48 11.76 8.95 -18.45
CA GLU A 48 11.26 10.16 -19.08
C GLU A 48 10.74 11.10 -17.98
N VAL A 49 11.11 12.39 -18.05
CA VAL A 49 10.67 13.41 -17.10
C VAL A 49 9.89 14.53 -17.82
N TRP A 50 8.77 14.95 -17.23
CA TRP A 50 7.91 16.02 -17.75
C TRP A 50 7.18 16.77 -16.62
N ASP A 51 6.34 17.74 -16.98
CA ASP A 51 5.57 18.59 -16.05
C ASP A 51 6.45 19.23 -14.95
N LEU A 52 7.61 19.78 -15.35
CA LEU A 52 8.48 20.50 -14.42
C LEU A 52 7.81 21.80 -13.97
N SER A 53 7.72 21.99 -12.66
CA SER A 53 7.21 23.21 -12.04
C SER A 53 8.10 23.62 -10.87
N TYR A 54 8.58 24.86 -10.88
CA TYR A 54 9.36 25.38 -9.76
C TYR A 54 8.44 25.70 -8.57
N SER A 55 8.90 25.37 -7.36
CA SER A 55 8.23 25.66 -6.11
C SER A 55 9.14 26.53 -5.24
N ASP A 56 8.77 27.80 -5.10
CA ASP A 56 9.49 28.75 -4.23
C ASP A 56 9.57 28.25 -2.78
N ASN A 57 8.48 27.65 -2.30
CA ASN A 57 8.38 27.12 -0.94
C ASN A 57 9.37 25.98 -0.68
N LEU A 58 9.62 25.12 -1.67
CA LEU A 58 10.59 24.03 -1.56
C LEU A 58 12.00 24.48 -1.95
N GLY A 59 12.13 25.59 -2.69
CA GLY A 59 13.39 25.99 -3.31
C GLY A 59 13.88 24.95 -4.34
N GLY A 60 12.95 24.37 -5.09
CA GLY A 60 13.24 23.26 -6.01
C GLY A 60 12.13 23.01 -7.04
N TYR A 61 12.30 21.98 -7.86
CA TYR A 61 11.41 21.64 -8.96
C TYR A 61 10.57 20.41 -8.61
N ASN A 62 9.25 20.47 -8.79
CA ASN A 62 8.38 19.31 -8.84
C ASN A 62 8.30 18.81 -10.28
N PHE A 63 8.21 17.50 -10.47
CA PHE A 63 8.17 16.88 -11.79
C PHE A 63 7.37 15.58 -11.77
N LYS A 64 6.95 15.15 -12.95
CA LYS A 64 6.44 13.80 -13.21
C LYS A 64 7.52 12.98 -13.92
N TYR A 65 7.52 11.69 -13.68
CA TYR A 65 8.46 10.77 -14.33
C TYR A 65 7.86 9.38 -14.53
N LYS A 66 8.37 8.65 -15.51
CA LYS A 66 8.02 7.25 -15.80
C LYS A 66 9.24 6.51 -16.37
N PRO A 67 9.46 5.23 -16.04
CA PRO A 67 10.53 4.45 -16.66
C PRO A 67 10.24 4.23 -18.15
N ILE A 68 11.25 4.35 -18.99
CA ILE A 68 11.10 4.19 -20.46
C ILE A 68 10.71 2.74 -20.80
N ASN A 69 11.29 1.76 -20.08
CA ASN A 69 11.01 0.34 -20.24
C ASN A 69 10.16 -0.19 -19.07
N ALA A 70 9.13 0.55 -18.67
CA ALA A 70 8.29 0.14 -17.56
C ALA A 70 7.38 -1.03 -17.95
N GLU A 71 7.35 -2.06 -17.10
CA GLU A 71 6.35 -3.12 -17.15
C GLU A 71 4.94 -2.60 -16.82
N TYR A 72 4.86 -1.47 -16.10
CA TYR A 72 3.62 -0.83 -15.66
C TYR A 72 3.53 0.61 -16.17
N ASP A 73 2.38 0.98 -16.74
CA ASP A 73 2.08 2.35 -17.17
C ASP A 73 1.65 3.23 -15.98
N TYR A 74 2.61 3.54 -15.10
CA TYR A 74 2.38 4.41 -13.95
C TYR A 74 3.22 5.69 -14.07
N THR A 75 2.57 6.82 -13.80
CA THR A 75 3.24 8.12 -13.71
C THR A 75 3.55 8.45 -12.26
N TYR A 76 4.82 8.59 -11.96
CA TYR A 76 5.31 8.96 -10.64
C TYR A 76 5.52 10.46 -10.53
N LYS A 77 5.59 10.96 -9.30
CA LYS A 77 5.89 12.36 -8.99
C LYS A 77 7.13 12.43 -8.11
N GLY A 78 7.93 13.46 -8.32
CA GLY A 78 9.11 13.71 -7.52
C GLY A 78 9.39 15.20 -7.37
N SER A 79 10.36 15.50 -6.52
CA SER A 79 10.87 16.84 -6.28
C SER A 79 12.40 16.83 -6.31
N TYR A 80 13.01 17.86 -6.88
CA TYR A 80 14.44 18.06 -6.97
C TYR A 80 14.84 19.41 -6.40
N LEU A 81 15.56 19.40 -5.28
CA LEU A 81 16.01 20.58 -4.56
C LEU A 81 17.36 21.03 -5.12
N SER A 82 17.33 21.82 -6.20
CA SER A 82 18.51 22.17 -7.01
C SER A 82 19.66 22.81 -6.23
N LYS A 83 19.38 23.60 -5.17
CA LYS A 83 20.41 24.24 -4.33
C LYS A 83 21.18 23.26 -3.45
N ARG A 84 20.59 22.10 -3.14
CA ARG A 84 21.16 21.08 -2.24
C ARG A 84 21.50 19.78 -2.96
N ASP A 85 21.17 19.70 -4.25
CA ASP A 85 21.31 18.48 -5.06
C ASP A 85 20.58 17.26 -4.44
N ILE A 86 19.35 17.48 -3.96
CA ILE A 86 18.55 16.42 -3.32
C ILE A 86 17.40 16.00 -4.24
N LEU A 87 17.35 14.71 -4.57
CA LEU A 87 16.27 14.07 -5.34
C LEU A 87 15.30 13.29 -4.43
N SER A 88 14.08 13.79 -4.28
CA SER A 88 12.97 13.12 -3.62
C SER A 88 12.04 12.50 -4.66
N ALA A 89 12.23 11.22 -4.98
CA ALA A 89 11.50 10.54 -6.05
C ALA A 89 11.29 9.06 -5.73
N ASN A 90 10.89 8.71 -4.50
CA ASN A 90 10.93 7.33 -3.99
C ASN A 90 9.82 6.41 -4.52
N SER A 91 8.76 6.97 -5.09
CA SER A 91 7.54 6.22 -5.45
C SER A 91 7.78 5.06 -6.42
N TYR A 92 8.76 5.19 -7.32
CA TYR A 92 9.10 4.10 -8.23
C TYR A 92 9.60 2.85 -7.50
N MET A 93 10.52 3.02 -6.54
CA MET A 93 11.04 1.92 -5.71
C MET A 93 9.92 1.26 -4.91
N THR A 94 9.09 2.07 -4.23
CA THR A 94 7.99 1.54 -3.42
C THR A 94 7.00 0.75 -4.28
N THR A 95 6.76 1.16 -5.52
CA THR A 95 5.89 0.43 -6.46
C THR A 95 6.53 -0.87 -6.94
N LYS A 96 7.83 -0.88 -7.29
CA LYS A 96 8.55 -2.12 -7.63
C LYS A 96 8.46 -3.15 -6.49
N VAL A 97 8.74 -2.72 -5.26
CA VAL A 97 8.66 -3.55 -4.06
C VAL A 97 7.25 -4.07 -3.84
N ALA A 98 6.24 -3.20 -3.95
CA ALA A 98 4.84 -3.60 -3.79
C ALA A 98 4.40 -4.67 -4.80
N TYR A 99 4.81 -4.55 -6.08
CA TYR A 99 4.47 -5.55 -7.10
C TYR A 99 5.16 -6.89 -6.84
N GLN A 100 6.47 -6.91 -6.58
CA GLN A 100 7.15 -8.16 -6.21
C GLN A 100 6.51 -8.81 -4.98
N TRP A 101 6.09 -7.99 -4.01
CA TRP A 101 5.41 -8.47 -2.82
C TRP A 101 4.03 -9.06 -3.12
N ILE A 102 3.26 -8.45 -4.03
CA ILE A 102 1.99 -9.00 -4.50
C ILE A 102 2.20 -10.33 -5.24
N ASP A 103 3.24 -10.42 -6.08
CA ASP A 103 3.56 -11.61 -6.88
C ASP A 103 3.86 -12.85 -6.03
N GLU A 104 4.37 -12.66 -4.80
CA GLU A 104 4.55 -13.75 -3.84
C GLU A 104 3.21 -14.41 -3.45
N PHE A 105 2.08 -13.70 -3.52
CA PHE A 105 0.76 -14.20 -3.09
C PHE A 105 -0.22 -14.41 -4.24
N GLN A 106 -0.05 -13.72 -5.38
CA GLN A 106 -0.93 -13.83 -6.53
C GLN A 106 -1.21 -15.30 -6.94
N PRO A 107 -0.21 -16.20 -7.03
CA PRO A 107 -0.46 -17.61 -7.41
C PRO A 107 -1.35 -18.38 -6.43
N LEU A 108 -1.39 -17.99 -5.15
CA LEU A 108 -2.27 -18.60 -4.15
C LEU A 108 -3.71 -18.12 -4.34
N VAL A 109 -3.89 -16.82 -4.54
CA VAL A 109 -5.20 -16.19 -4.75
C VAL A 109 -5.84 -16.65 -6.06
N ASP A 110 -5.03 -16.75 -7.12
CA ASP A 110 -5.45 -17.16 -8.46
C ASP A 110 -5.97 -18.60 -8.56
N LYS A 111 -5.59 -19.47 -7.62
CA LYS A 111 -6.14 -20.84 -7.52
C LYS A 111 -7.59 -20.84 -7.08
N VAL A 112 -8.01 -19.81 -6.35
CA VAL A 112 -9.35 -19.71 -5.75
C VAL A 112 -10.27 -18.87 -6.63
N SER A 113 -9.81 -17.74 -7.14
CA SER A 113 -10.59 -16.92 -8.07
C SER A 113 -9.69 -16.05 -8.93
N LYS A 114 -9.95 -16.05 -10.25
CA LYS A 114 -9.31 -15.15 -11.22
C LYS A 114 -9.88 -13.74 -11.21
N ASN A 115 -10.94 -13.51 -10.44
CA ASN A 115 -11.52 -12.19 -10.25
C ASN A 115 -11.19 -11.71 -8.85
N ASN A 116 -10.00 -11.15 -8.72
CA ASN A 116 -9.43 -10.69 -7.48
C ASN A 116 -8.72 -9.34 -7.68
N LEU A 117 -8.41 -8.69 -6.57
CA LEU A 117 -7.54 -7.52 -6.49
C LEU A 117 -6.70 -7.68 -5.23
N ILE A 118 -5.40 -7.47 -5.34
CA ILE A 118 -4.48 -7.52 -4.21
C ILE A 118 -3.81 -6.15 -4.06
N PHE A 119 -3.85 -5.62 -2.84
CA PHE A 119 -2.98 -4.50 -2.47
C PHE A 119 -1.89 -5.02 -1.54
N GLY A 120 -0.64 -4.73 -1.91
CA GLY A 120 0.53 -5.07 -1.12
C GLY A 120 1.37 -3.84 -0.79
N SER A 121 1.97 -3.86 0.40
CA SER A 121 3.09 -2.97 0.72
C SER A 121 4.10 -3.72 1.57
N LEU A 122 5.37 -3.35 1.41
CA LEU A 122 6.48 -3.90 2.15
C LEU A 122 7.44 -2.74 2.40
N ASP A 123 7.55 -2.31 3.65
CA ASP A 123 8.19 -1.06 4.02
C ASP A 123 9.03 -1.23 5.29
N PRO A 124 10.16 -0.53 5.43
CA PRO A 124 10.86 -0.47 6.70
C PRO A 124 9.99 0.19 7.78
N GLN A 125 10.12 -0.27 9.02
CA GLN A 125 9.30 0.18 10.14
C GLN A 125 10.15 0.54 11.36
N SER A 126 9.89 1.72 11.91
CA SER A 126 10.66 2.22 13.04
C SER A 126 10.45 1.38 14.31
N PRO A 127 11.51 1.14 15.08
CA PRO A 127 11.40 0.72 16.48
C PRO A 127 10.65 1.73 17.34
N TYR A 128 10.07 1.25 18.43
CA TYR A 128 9.56 2.09 19.51
C TYR A 128 10.74 2.85 20.14
N GLN A 129 10.67 4.19 20.13
CA GLN A 129 11.77 5.09 20.56
C GLN A 129 13.03 5.04 19.68
N TRP A 130 12.89 4.84 18.36
CA TRP A 130 13.99 4.87 17.39
C TRP A 130 14.99 6.03 17.58
N ARG A 131 14.51 7.22 17.96
CA ARG A 131 15.35 8.41 18.26
C ARG A 131 16.40 8.21 19.36
N LYS A 132 16.26 7.20 20.22
CA LYS A 132 17.22 6.87 21.29
C LYS A 132 18.21 5.79 20.90
N MET A 133 18.08 5.20 19.72
CA MET A 133 18.95 4.13 19.26
C MET A 133 20.23 4.71 18.66
N LYS A 134 21.38 4.06 18.93
CA LYS A 134 22.68 4.46 18.37
C LYS A 134 22.79 4.15 16.86
N LYS A 135 22.02 3.18 16.37
CA LYS A 135 21.92 2.79 14.96
C LYS A 135 20.45 2.63 14.63
N ASP A 136 20.00 3.30 13.57
CA ASP A 136 18.63 3.17 13.09
C ASP A 136 18.54 1.94 12.16
N PRO A 137 17.80 0.88 12.52
CA PRO A 137 17.62 -0.27 11.64
C PRO A 137 16.86 0.09 10.35
N ILE A 138 16.09 1.19 10.33
CA ILE A 138 15.42 1.66 9.11
C ILE A 138 16.43 2.17 8.11
N ASP A 139 17.41 2.96 8.54
CA ASP A 139 18.40 3.55 7.64
C ASP A 139 19.19 2.45 6.94
N LYS A 140 19.54 1.37 7.68
CA LYS A 140 20.15 0.17 7.09
C LYS A 140 19.19 -0.50 6.08
N ALA A 141 17.97 -0.83 6.50
CA ALA A 141 17.03 -1.54 5.63
C ALA A 141 16.69 -0.74 4.35
N LEU A 142 16.57 0.59 4.45
CA LEU A 142 16.43 1.47 3.30
C LEU A 142 17.69 1.47 2.44
N HIS A 143 18.86 1.57 3.04
CA HIS A 143 20.11 1.53 2.31
C HIS A 143 20.25 0.22 1.52
N ASP A 144 19.96 -0.92 2.14
CA ASP A 144 20.08 -2.24 1.52
C ASP A 144 19.05 -2.41 0.40
N LEU A 145 17.81 -1.95 0.60
CA LEU A 145 16.79 -1.92 -0.46
C LEU A 145 17.24 -1.08 -1.66
N TYR A 146 17.67 0.16 -1.42
CA TYR A 146 18.08 1.08 -2.48
C TYR A 146 19.44 0.72 -3.09
N SER A 147 20.23 -0.15 -2.45
CA SER A 147 21.50 -0.64 -2.99
C SER A 147 21.34 -1.96 -3.76
N SER A 148 20.18 -2.62 -3.67
CA SER A 148 19.88 -3.81 -4.46
C SER A 148 19.64 -3.46 -5.92
N ASN A 149 20.42 -4.05 -6.83
CA ASN A 149 20.20 -3.97 -8.27
C ASN A 149 20.36 -5.35 -8.95
N PRO A 150 19.29 -5.93 -9.53
CA PRO A 150 17.90 -5.45 -9.47
C PRO A 150 17.36 -5.47 -8.04
N VAL A 151 16.22 -4.82 -7.82
CA VAL A 151 15.47 -4.93 -6.55
C VAL A 151 15.07 -6.39 -6.37
N ASP A 152 15.40 -6.96 -5.22
CA ASP A 152 15.03 -8.32 -4.83
C ASP A 152 14.48 -8.29 -3.40
N ILE A 153 13.14 -8.35 -3.28
CA ILE A 153 12.49 -8.33 -1.97
C ILE A 153 12.83 -9.57 -1.12
N ASN A 154 13.15 -10.71 -1.72
CA ASN A 154 13.45 -11.93 -0.97
C ASN A 154 14.82 -11.83 -0.32
N LYS A 155 15.80 -11.27 -1.03
CA LYS A 155 17.10 -10.91 -0.46
C LYS A 155 16.94 -9.86 0.65
N TRP A 156 16.17 -8.80 0.39
CA TRP A 156 15.94 -7.74 1.37
C TRP A 156 15.27 -8.26 2.65
N ILE A 157 14.25 -9.12 2.53
CA ILE A 157 13.62 -9.77 3.68
C ILE A 157 14.65 -10.65 4.42
N ALA A 158 15.45 -11.44 3.72
CA ALA A 158 16.45 -12.30 4.37
C ALA A 158 17.48 -11.51 5.21
N GLU A 159 17.87 -10.32 4.77
CA GLU A 159 18.86 -9.47 5.44
C GLU A 159 18.25 -8.59 6.55
N ASP A 160 17.00 -8.14 6.37
CA ASP A 160 16.40 -7.07 7.17
C ASP A 160 14.99 -7.37 7.72
N HIS A 161 14.51 -8.61 7.69
CA HIS A 161 13.13 -8.97 8.10
C HIS A 161 12.70 -8.32 9.43
N ASN A 162 13.60 -8.23 10.41
CA ASN A 162 13.35 -7.64 11.73
C ASN A 162 13.07 -6.12 11.70
N ALA A 163 13.29 -5.43 10.59
CA ALA A 163 13.02 -4.02 10.38
C ALA A 163 11.93 -3.77 9.33
N ILE A 164 11.37 -4.82 8.70
CA ILE A 164 10.43 -4.70 7.58
C ILE A 164 9.02 -5.08 8.02
N ALA A 165 8.05 -4.21 7.75
CA ALA A 165 6.63 -4.48 7.90
C ALA A 165 5.98 -4.80 6.55
N GLY A 166 5.17 -5.86 6.50
CA GLY A 166 4.41 -6.26 5.32
C GLY A 166 2.92 -6.04 5.49
N SER A 167 2.22 -5.71 4.41
CA SER A 167 0.76 -5.66 4.38
C SER A 167 0.27 -6.32 3.09
N ILE A 168 -0.74 -7.17 3.20
CA ILE A 168 -1.49 -7.73 2.08
C ILE A 168 -2.99 -7.59 2.38
N SER A 169 -3.71 -6.92 1.50
CA SER A 169 -5.18 -6.88 1.49
C SER A 169 -5.68 -7.57 0.21
N ILE A 170 -6.47 -8.63 0.36
CA ILE A 170 -6.99 -9.46 -0.72
C ILE A 170 -8.49 -9.24 -0.84
N PHE A 171 -8.92 -8.83 -2.03
CA PHE A 171 -10.31 -8.62 -2.41
C PHE A 171 -10.68 -9.68 -3.44
N ILE A 172 -11.54 -10.63 -3.09
CA ILE A 172 -11.74 -11.82 -3.93
C ILE A 172 -13.21 -12.10 -4.20
N ALA A 173 -13.56 -12.29 -5.46
CA ALA A 173 -14.89 -12.72 -5.86
C ALA A 173 -15.03 -14.22 -5.63
N ILE A 174 -15.91 -14.62 -4.73
CA ILE A 174 -16.19 -16.01 -4.42
C ILE A 174 -17.66 -16.15 -3.97
N PRO A 175 -18.42 -17.12 -4.50
CA PRO A 175 -19.82 -17.30 -4.14
C PRO A 175 -20.01 -17.50 -2.63
N ARG A 176 -21.10 -16.96 -2.09
CA ARG A 176 -21.44 -17.12 -0.67
C ARG A 176 -22.08 -18.48 -0.38
N THR A 177 -21.29 -19.55 -0.55
CA THR A 177 -21.65 -20.95 -0.28
C THR A 177 -20.70 -21.59 0.74
N ALA A 178 -21.01 -22.79 1.24
CA ALA A 178 -20.14 -23.51 2.17
C ALA A 178 -18.77 -23.85 1.55
N GLU A 179 -18.76 -24.22 0.26
CA GLU A 179 -17.54 -24.46 -0.52
C GLU A 179 -16.76 -23.17 -0.73
N GLY A 180 -17.44 -22.06 -1.05
CA GLY A 180 -16.80 -20.75 -1.19
C GLY A 180 -16.15 -20.27 0.10
N VAL A 181 -16.81 -20.50 1.24
CA VAL A 181 -16.23 -20.27 2.57
C VAL A 181 -15.01 -21.16 2.77
N TYR A 182 -15.10 -22.47 2.50
CA TYR A 182 -14.00 -23.40 2.69
C TYR A 182 -12.73 -23.01 1.91
N GLU A 183 -12.87 -22.70 0.62
CA GLU A 183 -11.74 -22.26 -0.23
C GLU A 183 -11.14 -20.94 0.25
N THR A 184 -11.98 -20.01 0.75
CA THR A 184 -11.50 -18.76 1.37
C THR A 184 -10.66 -19.05 2.61
N LEU A 185 -11.12 -19.94 3.50
CA LEU A 185 -10.40 -20.27 4.73
C LEU A 185 -9.05 -20.94 4.44
N ARG A 186 -8.99 -21.82 3.43
CA ARG A 186 -7.74 -22.43 2.95
C ARG A 186 -6.78 -21.40 2.36
N LEU A 187 -7.29 -20.44 1.59
CA LEU A 187 -6.49 -19.34 1.07
C LEU A 187 -5.86 -18.54 2.21
N ILE A 188 -6.67 -18.15 3.21
CA ILE A 188 -6.20 -17.42 4.39
C ILE A 188 -5.11 -18.22 5.11
N GLU A 189 -5.29 -19.53 5.29
CA GLU A 189 -4.30 -20.39 5.93
C GLU A 189 -2.98 -20.39 5.17
N GLN A 190 -3.01 -20.59 3.85
CA GLN A 190 -1.82 -20.61 3.01
C GLN A 190 -1.09 -19.27 3.02
N VAL A 191 -1.82 -18.17 2.86
CA VAL A 191 -1.25 -16.81 2.87
C VAL A 191 -0.69 -16.47 4.24
N ASN A 192 -1.41 -16.75 5.33
CA ASN A 192 -0.92 -16.50 6.69
C ASN A 192 0.32 -17.34 7.02
N ASN A 193 0.36 -18.62 6.63
CA ASN A 193 1.54 -19.47 6.82
C ASN A 193 2.76 -18.94 6.05
N LYS A 194 2.54 -18.48 4.81
CA LYS A 194 3.60 -17.83 4.02
C LYS A 194 4.08 -16.53 4.67
N LEU A 195 3.17 -15.65 5.11
CA LEU A 195 3.50 -14.41 5.83
C LEU A 195 4.31 -14.68 7.10
N ARG A 196 3.94 -15.71 7.88
CA ARG A 196 4.68 -16.13 9.08
C ARG A 196 6.08 -16.62 8.77
N SER A 197 6.28 -17.30 7.64
CA SER A 197 7.58 -17.85 7.25
C SER A 197 8.66 -16.77 7.03
N TYR A 198 8.27 -15.55 6.67
CA TYR A 198 9.20 -14.43 6.47
C TYR A 198 9.73 -13.82 7.77
N ASN A 199 9.14 -14.13 8.94
CA ASN A 199 9.57 -13.60 10.24
C ASN A 199 9.71 -12.05 10.27
N LEU A 200 8.83 -11.35 9.57
CA LEU A 200 8.83 -9.89 9.46
C LEU A 200 8.71 -9.19 10.81
N TYR A 201 9.10 -7.91 10.86
CA TYR A 201 8.86 -7.03 11.99
C TYR A 201 7.37 -6.99 12.36
N SER A 202 6.50 -6.89 11.38
CA SER A 202 5.06 -7.06 11.57
C SER A 202 4.45 -7.40 10.24
N TYR A 203 3.26 -7.98 10.26
CA TYR A 203 2.46 -8.06 9.05
C TYR A 203 0.98 -7.83 9.29
N LYS A 204 0.28 -7.37 8.25
CA LYS A 204 -1.17 -7.36 8.17
C LYS A 204 -1.60 -8.26 7.02
N LEU A 205 -2.55 -9.15 7.28
CA LEU A 205 -3.37 -9.81 6.26
C LEU A 205 -4.80 -9.34 6.44
N GLU A 206 -5.42 -8.87 5.37
CA GLU A 206 -6.84 -8.58 5.32
C GLU A 206 -7.45 -9.31 4.13
N VAL A 207 -8.57 -9.98 4.35
CA VAL A 207 -9.30 -10.68 3.29
C VAL A 207 -10.75 -10.24 3.30
N ILE A 208 -11.23 -9.78 2.14
CA ILE A 208 -12.63 -9.43 1.91
C ILE A 208 -13.15 -10.27 0.76
N THR A 209 -14.23 -11.02 1.01
CA THR A 209 -14.90 -11.82 -0.01
C THR A 209 -16.15 -11.14 -0.54
N TYR A 210 -16.37 -11.26 -1.84
CA TYR A 210 -17.50 -10.66 -2.54
C TYR A 210 -18.32 -11.68 -3.31
N ASP A 211 -19.64 -11.54 -3.25
CA ASP A 211 -20.60 -12.31 -4.05
C ASP A 211 -21.19 -11.35 -5.08
N ILE A 212 -20.49 -11.24 -6.21
CA ILE A 212 -20.72 -10.21 -7.22
C ILE A 212 -21.56 -10.73 -8.39
N PRO A 213 -22.26 -9.84 -9.12
CA PRO A 213 -22.99 -10.21 -10.32
C PRO A 213 -22.06 -10.83 -11.38
N LYS A 214 -22.66 -11.68 -12.22
CA LYS A 214 -22.01 -12.17 -13.43
C LYS A 214 -21.44 -10.99 -14.23
N ASP A 215 -20.22 -11.15 -14.72
CA ASP A 215 -19.46 -10.16 -15.52
C ASP A 215 -18.93 -8.93 -14.75
N PHE A 216 -19.20 -8.78 -13.46
CA PHE A 216 -18.51 -7.77 -12.64
C PHE A 216 -17.05 -8.20 -12.46
N ASN A 217 -16.09 -7.29 -12.70
CA ASN A 217 -14.65 -7.55 -12.50
C ASN A 217 -14.09 -6.53 -11.50
N ILE A 218 -13.55 -7.02 -10.38
CA ILE A 218 -13.11 -6.20 -9.25
C ILE A 218 -11.99 -5.24 -9.67
N GLU A 219 -10.98 -5.75 -10.36
CA GLU A 219 -9.83 -4.96 -10.80
C GLU A 219 -10.22 -3.87 -11.81
N LYS A 220 -10.98 -4.22 -12.85
CA LYS A 220 -11.51 -3.24 -13.82
C LYS A 220 -12.37 -2.18 -13.14
N TYR A 221 -13.17 -2.58 -12.15
CA TYR A 221 -13.95 -1.64 -11.38
C TYR A 221 -13.06 -0.70 -10.56
N TYR A 222 -12.04 -1.23 -9.87
CA TYR A 222 -11.06 -0.43 -9.14
C TYR A 222 -10.44 0.65 -10.03
N TYR A 223 -9.88 0.29 -11.18
CA TYR A 223 -9.24 1.29 -12.06
C TYR A 223 -10.20 2.34 -12.60
N LYS A 224 -11.49 2.01 -12.74
CA LYS A 224 -12.53 2.98 -13.12
C LYS A 224 -12.77 4.03 -12.03
N VAL A 225 -12.77 3.64 -10.76
CA VAL A 225 -13.15 4.51 -9.63
C VAL A 225 -11.97 5.14 -8.90
N PHE A 226 -10.79 4.50 -8.92
CA PHE A 226 -9.59 4.96 -8.21
C PHE A 226 -9.23 6.44 -8.47
N PRO A 227 -9.38 6.99 -9.68
CA PRO A 227 -9.03 8.40 -9.94
C PRO A 227 -9.87 9.39 -9.13
N SER A 228 -11.05 8.97 -8.64
CA SER A 228 -11.92 9.79 -7.80
C SER A 228 -11.51 9.81 -6.33
N PHE A 229 -10.65 8.89 -5.91
CA PHE A 229 -10.27 8.74 -4.51
C PHE A 229 -9.38 9.90 -4.05
N LYS A 230 -9.72 10.46 -2.88
CA LYS A 230 -8.90 11.50 -2.23
C LYS A 230 -7.75 10.91 -1.42
N THR A 231 -7.87 9.65 -1.02
CA THR A 231 -6.88 8.93 -0.23
C THR A 231 -6.75 7.50 -0.76
N SER A 232 -5.65 6.83 -0.45
CA SER A 232 -5.45 5.41 -0.77
C SER A 232 -6.53 4.50 -0.16
N HIS A 233 -7.20 4.95 0.90
CA HIS A 233 -8.23 4.20 1.61
C HIS A 233 -9.62 4.28 0.94
N GLY A 234 -9.81 5.10 -0.10
CA GLY A 234 -11.11 5.28 -0.74
C GLY A 234 -11.78 3.97 -1.16
N TRP A 235 -11.00 2.98 -1.57
CA TRP A 235 -11.47 1.65 -1.95
C TRP A 235 -12.28 0.91 -0.87
N TRP A 236 -11.89 1.02 0.40
CA TRP A 236 -12.54 0.35 1.53
C TRP A 236 -13.94 0.91 1.83
N PHE A 237 -14.26 2.09 1.28
CA PHE A 237 -15.52 2.78 1.49
C PHE A 237 -16.36 2.88 0.21
N GLU A 238 -15.92 2.22 -0.88
CA GLU A 238 -16.54 2.38 -2.18
C GLU A 238 -17.79 1.49 -2.33
N GLU A 239 -18.96 2.12 -2.22
CA GLU A 239 -20.27 1.45 -2.23
C GLU A 239 -20.41 0.38 -3.31
N GLY A 240 -20.01 0.71 -4.55
CA GLY A 240 -20.27 -0.12 -5.72
C GLY A 240 -19.73 -1.54 -5.62
N VAL A 241 -18.60 -1.74 -4.92
CA VAL A 241 -18.05 -3.07 -4.63
C VAL A 241 -18.38 -3.54 -3.22
N GLN A 242 -18.31 -2.65 -2.22
CA GLN A 242 -18.46 -3.04 -0.81
C GLN A 242 -19.86 -3.54 -0.46
N LYS A 243 -20.89 -3.17 -1.22
CA LYS A 243 -22.25 -3.72 -1.07
C LYS A 243 -22.36 -5.23 -1.34
N TYR A 244 -21.41 -5.80 -2.09
CA TYR A 244 -21.34 -7.23 -2.39
C TYR A 244 -20.47 -8.01 -1.38
N ALA A 245 -19.83 -7.33 -0.42
CA ALA A 245 -18.98 -7.97 0.56
C ALA A 245 -19.80 -8.87 1.49
N TRP A 246 -19.36 -10.11 1.71
CA TRP A 246 -20.05 -11.05 2.59
C TRP A 246 -19.18 -11.70 3.66
N GLY A 247 -17.85 -11.67 3.52
CA GLY A 247 -16.91 -12.25 4.47
C GLY A 247 -15.72 -11.34 4.70
N TYR A 248 -15.20 -11.37 5.92
CA TYR A 248 -14.13 -10.50 6.38
C TYR A 248 -13.24 -11.21 7.38
N LEU A 249 -11.93 -11.01 7.24
CA LEU A 249 -10.94 -11.41 8.22
C LEU A 249 -9.75 -10.45 8.19
N GLN A 250 -9.25 -10.08 9.38
CA GLN A 250 -8.02 -9.31 9.53
C GLN A 250 -7.09 -9.99 10.54
N ILE A 251 -5.88 -10.32 10.10
CA ILE A 251 -4.78 -10.82 10.92
C ILE A 251 -3.72 -9.73 11.02
N ASN A 252 -3.30 -9.42 12.25
CA ASN A 252 -2.19 -8.52 12.55
C ASN A 252 -1.15 -9.29 13.35
N SER A 253 0.11 -9.19 12.93
CA SER A 253 1.26 -9.68 13.68
C SER A 253 2.04 -8.51 14.27
N CYS A 254 2.42 -8.66 15.53
CA CYS A 254 3.40 -7.82 16.21
C CYS A 254 4.28 -8.71 17.10
N THR A 255 4.83 -9.78 16.53
CA THR A 255 5.61 -10.78 17.28
C THR A 255 6.77 -10.12 18.02
N LYS A 256 7.04 -10.55 19.25
CA LYS A 256 8.17 -10.03 20.02
C LYS A 256 9.50 -10.40 19.37
N ILE A 257 10.42 -9.45 19.28
CA ILE A 257 11.83 -9.67 18.91
C ILE A 257 12.74 -9.25 20.07
N SER A 258 13.98 -9.72 20.06
CA SER A 258 14.94 -9.51 21.15
C SER A 258 15.71 -8.19 21.04
N GLU A 259 15.84 -7.68 19.82
CA GLU A 259 16.76 -6.63 19.41
C GLU A 259 16.27 -5.24 19.82
N PHE A 260 14.97 -5.00 19.69
CA PHE A 260 14.33 -3.74 20.07
C PHE A 260 12.82 -3.90 20.26
N LYS A 261 12.23 -2.92 20.94
CA LYS A 261 10.77 -2.84 21.08
C LYS A 261 10.16 -2.37 19.76
N LYS A 262 9.16 -3.08 19.26
CA LYS A 262 8.41 -2.70 18.05
C LYS A 262 7.43 -1.55 18.33
N PHE A 263 7.33 -0.57 17.45
CA PHE A 263 6.29 0.47 17.41
C PHE A 263 4.87 -0.10 17.38
N CYS A 264 4.61 -1.25 16.75
CA CYS A 264 3.31 -1.91 16.83
C CYS A 264 2.93 -2.34 18.26
N ASN A 265 3.89 -2.34 19.19
CA ASN A 265 3.64 -2.52 20.62
C ASN A 265 3.31 -1.20 21.35
N THR A 266 2.30 -0.46 20.87
CA THR A 266 1.88 0.82 21.46
C THR A 266 1.21 0.68 22.83
N GLN A 267 0.79 -0.53 23.21
CA GLN A 267 0.06 -0.82 24.45
C GLN A 267 0.85 -0.48 25.72
N TYR A 268 2.18 -0.42 25.65
CA TYR A 268 3.02 -0.16 26.83
C TYR A 268 2.93 1.28 27.35
N GLY A 269 2.35 2.21 26.58
CA GLY A 269 2.05 3.57 27.01
C GLY A 269 0.63 3.76 27.56
N VAL A 270 -0.21 2.72 27.58
CA VAL A 270 -1.63 2.82 27.99
C VAL A 270 -1.78 2.37 29.43
N GLU A 271 -2.09 3.27 30.35
CA GLU A 271 -2.24 2.97 31.78
C GLU A 271 -3.43 2.04 32.06
N ASP A 272 -4.57 2.28 31.42
CA ASP A 272 -5.77 1.45 31.59
C ASP A 272 -5.56 0.02 31.06
N LEU A 273 -5.68 -0.96 31.95
CA LEU A 273 -5.46 -2.37 31.65
C LEU A 273 -6.48 -2.93 30.66
N SER A 274 -7.72 -2.47 30.70
CA SER A 274 -8.77 -2.99 29.81
C SER A 274 -8.53 -2.57 28.36
N THR A 275 -8.18 -1.30 28.15
CA THR A 275 -7.80 -0.74 26.87
C THR A 275 -6.50 -1.35 26.38
N ARG A 276 -5.50 -1.53 27.25
CA ARG A 276 -4.25 -2.22 26.92
C ARG A 276 -4.50 -3.63 26.40
N LYS A 277 -5.32 -4.42 27.09
CA LYS A 277 -5.69 -5.79 26.66
C LYS A 277 -6.35 -5.79 25.29
N ARG A 278 -7.29 -4.86 25.04
CA ARG A 278 -7.96 -4.74 23.74
C ARG A 278 -6.98 -4.40 22.60
N ILE A 279 -6.03 -3.50 22.84
CA ILE A 279 -4.99 -3.15 21.85
C ILE A 279 -4.11 -4.37 21.54
N VAL A 280 -3.65 -5.09 22.57
CA VAL A 280 -2.86 -6.31 22.38
C VAL A 280 -3.64 -7.31 21.55
N LEU A 281 -4.89 -7.60 21.93
CA LEU A 281 -5.74 -8.54 21.20
C LEU A 281 -5.89 -8.13 19.72
N GLY A 282 -6.06 -6.84 19.42
CA GLY A 282 -6.15 -6.36 18.04
C GLY A 282 -4.85 -6.44 17.24
N ASN A 283 -3.70 -6.16 17.87
CA ASN A 283 -2.40 -6.07 17.18
C ASN A 283 -1.67 -7.41 17.06
N THR A 284 -2.09 -8.45 17.78
CA THR A 284 -1.43 -9.77 17.81
C THR A 284 -2.39 -10.92 17.49
N THR A 285 -3.36 -10.72 16.60
CA THR A 285 -4.26 -11.83 16.19
C THR A 285 -3.49 -12.97 15.55
N ALA A 286 -2.38 -12.70 14.84
CA ALA A 286 -1.49 -13.72 14.28
C ALA A 286 -0.99 -14.74 15.32
N ASP A 287 -0.74 -14.30 16.56
CA ASP A 287 -0.22 -15.13 17.65
C ASP A 287 -1.26 -16.16 18.15
N ARG A 288 -2.48 -16.15 17.60
CA ARG A 288 -3.58 -17.06 17.96
C ARG A 288 -4.13 -17.83 16.77
N ILE A 289 -3.60 -17.60 15.56
CA ILE A 289 -4.06 -18.24 14.32
C ILE A 289 -2.98 -19.17 13.78
N TYR A 290 -3.08 -20.45 14.11
CA TYR A 290 -2.10 -21.48 13.74
C TYR A 290 -2.61 -22.50 12.74
N ASN A 291 -3.93 -22.63 12.61
CA ASN A 291 -4.58 -23.63 11.77
C ASN A 291 -5.97 -23.15 11.31
N LEU A 292 -6.59 -23.93 10.43
CA LEU A 292 -7.92 -23.66 9.90
C LEU A 292 -9.00 -23.41 10.96
N ASN A 293 -8.99 -24.10 12.11
CA ASN A 293 -10.00 -23.89 13.15
C ASN A 293 -9.87 -22.51 13.82
N ASP A 294 -8.64 -22.02 13.98
CA ASP A 294 -8.42 -20.67 14.52
C ASP A 294 -8.93 -19.62 13.54
N ILE A 295 -8.67 -19.83 12.23
CA ILE A 295 -9.20 -18.95 11.16
C ILE A 295 -10.72 -18.94 11.17
N ILE A 296 -11.37 -20.10 11.36
CA ILE A 296 -12.83 -20.20 11.46
C ILE A 296 -13.38 -19.37 12.63
N ASN A 297 -12.65 -19.29 13.75
CA ASN A 297 -13.07 -18.49 14.90
C ASN A 297 -12.95 -16.97 14.63
N ASP A 298 -11.96 -16.57 13.85
CA ASP A 298 -11.67 -15.17 13.55
C ASP A 298 -12.28 -14.68 12.22
N PHE A 299 -12.94 -15.55 11.45
CA PHE A 299 -13.64 -15.20 10.21
C PHE A 299 -15.07 -14.75 10.51
N TYR A 300 -15.42 -13.57 10.00
CA TYR A 300 -16.73 -12.96 10.22
C TYR A 300 -17.52 -12.87 8.92
N ILE A 301 -18.81 -13.16 9.04
CA ILE A 301 -19.81 -12.84 8.03
C ILE A 301 -20.14 -11.36 8.14
N VAL A 302 -20.03 -10.69 7.00
CA VAL A 302 -20.45 -9.30 6.81
C VAL A 302 -21.97 -9.32 6.69
N ASN A 303 -22.64 -8.51 7.50
CA ASN A 303 -24.08 -8.39 7.39
C ASN A 303 -24.49 -7.78 6.05
N ASP A 304 -25.63 -8.25 5.56
CA ASP A 304 -26.29 -7.68 4.39
C ASP A 304 -26.69 -6.25 4.75
N PHE A 305 -25.88 -5.31 4.27
CA PHE A 305 -26.05 -3.85 4.37
C PHE A 305 -25.85 -3.24 5.77
N GLY A 306 -25.03 -2.18 5.81
CA GLY A 306 -24.88 -1.33 6.98
C GLY A 306 -26.24 -0.81 7.40
N GLN A 307 -26.52 -0.75 8.71
CA GLN A 307 -27.76 -0.12 9.16
C GLN A 307 -27.84 1.28 8.52
N PRO A 308 -28.89 1.60 7.74
CA PRO A 308 -28.97 2.85 6.96
C PRO A 308 -28.78 4.12 7.81
N ASP A 309 -28.98 3.98 9.12
CA ASP A 309 -29.19 5.08 10.04
C ASP A 309 -28.00 5.37 10.97
N LYS A 310 -26.85 4.69 10.80
CA LYS A 310 -25.68 4.87 11.68
C LYS A 310 -24.44 5.27 10.89
N CYS A 311 -24.11 6.55 10.93
CA CYS A 311 -22.81 7.03 10.52
C CYS A 311 -21.78 6.63 11.59
N ASP A 312 -20.60 6.22 11.16
CA ASP A 312 -19.49 5.96 12.07
C ASP A 312 -19.06 7.30 12.71
N PRO A 313 -18.85 7.38 14.04
CA PRO A 313 -18.51 8.63 14.70
C PRO A 313 -17.14 9.21 14.27
N ILE A 314 -16.26 8.39 13.71
CA ILE A 314 -14.91 8.76 13.28
C ILE A 314 -14.85 8.89 11.75
N LEU A 315 -15.46 7.95 11.04
CA LEU A 315 -15.46 7.81 9.58
C LEU A 315 -16.76 8.34 8.95
N GLY A 316 -17.56 9.11 9.67
CA GLY A 316 -18.82 9.67 9.19
C GLY A 316 -19.71 8.66 8.46
N CYS A 317 -20.49 9.16 7.51
CA CYS A 317 -21.44 8.32 6.79
C CYS A 317 -20.81 7.48 5.66
N TYR A 318 -19.53 7.68 5.37
CA TYR A 318 -18.73 6.86 4.46
C TYR A 318 -18.27 5.56 5.14
N GLY A 319 -18.08 5.57 6.47
CA GLY A 319 -17.84 4.37 7.28
C GLY A 319 -18.93 3.30 7.20
N ARG A 320 -20.12 3.62 6.67
CA ARG A 320 -21.19 2.64 6.43
C ARG A 320 -20.80 1.54 5.45
N TRP A 321 -19.89 1.85 4.53
CA TRP A 321 -19.42 0.92 3.51
C TRP A 321 -18.20 0.11 3.95
N ASP A 322 -17.57 0.51 5.05
CA ASP A 322 -16.47 -0.25 5.63
C ASP A 322 -16.92 -1.65 6.00
N THR A 323 -16.28 -2.63 5.39
CA THR A 323 -16.57 -4.05 5.61
C THR A 323 -16.22 -4.46 7.04
N ARG A 324 -15.14 -3.92 7.62
CA ARG A 324 -14.73 -4.24 9.00
C ARG A 324 -15.82 -3.86 9.99
N SER A 325 -16.39 -2.68 9.86
CA SER A 325 -17.48 -2.18 10.71
C SER A 325 -18.78 -3.00 10.60
N ARG A 326 -18.95 -3.78 9.52
CA ARG A 326 -20.12 -4.64 9.27
C ARG A 326 -19.89 -6.13 9.59
N ALA A 327 -18.64 -6.51 9.88
CA ALA A 327 -18.23 -7.88 10.15
C ALA A 327 -18.45 -8.25 11.63
N ASN A 328 -19.71 -8.38 12.05
CA ASN A 328 -20.06 -8.61 13.46
C ASN A 328 -20.66 -9.99 13.75
N LYS A 329 -20.83 -10.85 12.74
CA LYS A 329 -21.38 -12.19 12.87
C LYS A 329 -20.30 -13.24 12.65
N GLU A 330 -19.91 -13.94 13.70
CA GLU A 330 -18.95 -15.05 13.60
C GLU A 330 -19.43 -16.13 12.61
N LEU A 331 -18.50 -16.73 11.87
CA LEU A 331 -18.80 -17.78 10.89
C LEU A 331 -19.57 -18.94 11.52
N LYS A 332 -19.20 -19.35 12.74
CA LYS A 332 -19.86 -20.43 13.51
C LYS A 332 -21.34 -20.19 13.73
N ASN A 333 -21.76 -18.93 13.80
CA ASN A 333 -23.15 -18.54 14.02
C ASN A 333 -23.90 -18.32 12.69
N SER A 334 -23.32 -18.70 11.56
CA SER A 334 -23.89 -18.54 10.22
C SER A 334 -24.62 -19.80 9.72
N LYS A 335 -25.48 -19.62 8.72
CA LYS A 335 -26.19 -20.72 8.04
C LYS A 335 -25.25 -21.65 7.25
N TYR A 336 -24.02 -21.21 6.98
CA TYR A 336 -23.04 -21.97 6.18
C TYR A 336 -22.24 -22.97 7.02
N TYR A 337 -22.12 -22.72 8.33
CA TYR A 337 -21.25 -23.50 9.21
C TYR A 337 -21.57 -25.00 9.27
N PRO A 338 -22.85 -25.44 9.38
CA PRO A 338 -23.15 -26.88 9.43
C PRO A 338 -22.74 -27.65 8.17
N GLN A 339 -22.79 -27.00 7.00
CA GLN A 339 -22.33 -27.60 5.74
C GLN A 339 -20.81 -27.55 5.62
N LEU A 340 -20.20 -26.43 6.02
CA LEU A 340 -18.75 -26.28 6.09
C LEU A 340 -18.11 -27.36 6.97
N GLU A 341 -18.67 -27.64 8.14
CA GLU A 341 -18.17 -28.66 9.06
C GLU A 341 -18.16 -30.06 8.40
N LYS A 342 -19.19 -30.38 7.60
CA LYS A 342 -19.21 -31.62 6.81
C LYS A 342 -18.12 -31.64 5.75
N ILE A 343 -17.89 -30.54 5.05
CA ILE A 343 -16.81 -30.43 4.05
C ILE A 343 -15.45 -30.67 4.71
N ILE A 344 -15.18 -30.01 5.84
CA ILE A 344 -13.92 -30.13 6.57
C ILE A 344 -13.69 -31.57 7.05
N ASN A 345 -14.71 -32.23 7.59
CA ASN A 345 -14.60 -33.59 8.11
C ASN A 345 -14.42 -34.64 7.01
N ASN A 346 -14.93 -34.39 5.81
CA ASN A 346 -14.80 -35.32 4.67
C ASN A 346 -13.45 -35.19 3.93
N GLN A 347 -12.65 -34.16 4.22
CA GLN A 347 -11.32 -33.96 3.65
C GLN A 347 -10.17 -34.37 4.58
N LYS A 348 -10.48 -34.80 5.81
CA LYS A 348 -9.55 -35.49 6.71
C LYS A 348 -9.54 -36.98 6.41
#